data_AF-A0A1I3VZ75-F1
#
_entry.id   AF-A0A1I3VZ75-F1
#
_cell.length_a   1.000
_cell.length_b   1.000
_cell.length_c   1.000
_cell.angle_alpha   90.00
_cell.angle_beta   90.00
_cell.angle_gamma   90.00
#
_symmetry.space_group_name_H-M   'P 1'
#
loop_
_entity.id
_entity.type
_entity.pdbx_description
1 polymer ?
#
loop_
_entity_poly.entity_id
_entity_poly.type
_entity_poly.pdbx_seq_one_letter_code
_entity_poly.pdbx_strand_id
1 'polypeptide(L)' 'MAPPIAVSDGMGEVPEQTFSASELRIYSCLQTIAILLEKNPAYLPIFLRLEKELEIEQEKRKSIERARRYLPNPPH' A
#
# COMPACT_ATOMS: atom_id res chain seq x y z
N MET A 1 31.94 -5.15 35.14
CA MET A 1 31.93 -5.59 33.73
C MET A 1 31.30 -6.97 33.66
N ALA A 2 30.10 -7.04 33.09
CA ALA A 2 29.36 -8.23 32.67
C ALA A 2 28.51 -7.81 31.44
N PRO A 3 28.22 -8.71 30.49
CA PRO A 3 28.10 -8.42 29.07
C PRO A 3 26.74 -7.82 28.65
N PRO A 4 26.65 -7.18 27.45
CA PRO A 4 25.38 -6.73 26.91
C PRO A 4 24.52 -7.92 26.49
N ILE A 5 23.30 -7.97 27.02
CA ILE A 5 22.25 -8.89 26.62
C ILE A 5 21.81 -8.49 25.20
N ALA A 6 22.13 -9.34 24.22
CA ALA A 6 21.48 -9.33 22.93
C ALA A 6 20.13 -10.04 23.08
N VAL A 7 19.02 -9.31 22.95
CA VAL A 7 17.72 -9.91 22.61
C VAL A 7 16.98 -8.98 21.66
N SER A 8 17.08 -9.36 20.38
CA SER A 8 16.00 -9.40 19.40
C SER A 8 15.14 -8.16 19.26
N ASP A 9 15.61 -7.28 18.37
CA ASP A 9 14.77 -6.37 17.61
C ASP A 9 13.80 -7.24 16.78
N GLY A 10 12.65 -7.55 17.37
CA GLY A 10 11.51 -8.15 16.69
C GLY A 10 10.85 -7.12 15.77
N MET A 11 11.63 -6.57 14.84
CA MET A 11 11.11 -5.90 13.67
C MET A 11 10.49 -7.01 12.83
N GLY A 12 9.21 -7.32 13.09
CA GLY A 12 8.40 -7.95 12.07
C GLY A 12 8.58 -7.09 10.84
N GLU A 13 9.22 -7.64 9.81
CA GLU A 13 9.28 -7.03 8.48
C GLU A 13 7.82 -6.82 8.07
N VAL A 14 7.28 -5.64 8.39
CA VAL A 14 6.09 -5.13 7.74
C VAL A 14 6.56 -5.06 6.29
N PRO A 15 6.02 -5.91 5.39
CA PRO A 15 6.46 -5.88 4.01
C PRO A 15 6.30 -4.43 3.58
N GLU A 16 7.41 -3.77 3.22
CA GLU A 16 7.39 -2.43 2.65
C GLU A 16 6.48 -2.53 1.43
N GLN A 17 5.20 -2.23 1.63
CA GLN A 17 4.22 -2.22 0.56
C GLN A 17 4.62 -1.02 -0.25
N THR A 18 5.45 -1.25 -1.27
CA THR A 18 5.92 -0.18 -2.15
C THR A 18 4.73 0.30 -2.95
N PHE A 19 4.06 1.31 -2.42
CA PHE A 19 2.98 1.98 -3.13
C PHE A 19 3.58 2.74 -4.30
N SER A 20 2.97 2.57 -5.47
CA SER A 20 3.22 3.45 -6.60
C SER A 20 2.84 4.90 -6.25
N ALA A 21 3.43 5.85 -6.96
CA ALA A 21 3.05 7.26 -6.83
C ALA A 21 1.55 7.50 -7.11
N SER A 22 0.91 6.63 -7.89
CA SER A 22 -0.53 6.68 -8.14
C SER A 22 -1.34 6.18 -6.94
N GLU A 23 -0.99 5.03 -6.35
CA GLU A 23 -1.63 4.53 -5.12
C GLU A 23 -1.54 5.55 -3.98
N LEU A 24 -0.37 6.19 -3.78
CA LEU A 24 -0.18 7.21 -2.75
C LEU A 24 -1.08 8.44 -2.96
N ARG A 25 -1.23 8.89 -4.21
CA ARG A 25 -2.10 10.01 -4.56
C ARG A 25 -3.57 9.66 -4.31
N ILE A 26 -4.01 8.47 -4.71
CA ILE A 26 -5.39 8.00 -4.47
C ILE A 26 -5.65 7.89 -2.96
N TYR A 27 -4.70 7.35 -2.20
CA TYR A 27 -4.80 7.25 -0.74
C TYR A 27 -4.91 8.63 -0.06
N SER A 28 -4.10 9.60 -0.50
CA SER A 28 -4.20 10.98 0.00
C SER A 28 -5.55 11.64 -0.31
N CYS A 29 -6.08 11.40 -1.52
CA CYS A 29 -7.44 11.82 -1.88
C CYS A 29 -8.49 11.15 -0.98
N LEU A 30 -8.40 9.84 -0.75
CA LEU A 30 -9.31 9.10 0.12
C LEU A 30 -9.33 9.67 1.54
N GLN A 31 -8.17 9.98 2.12
CA GLN A 31 -8.08 10.62 3.44
C GLN A 31 -8.82 11.96 3.47
N THR A 32 -8.61 12.79 2.44
CA THR A 32 -9.27 14.10 2.34
C THR A 32 -10.78 13.94 2.21
N ILE A 33 -11.24 13.04 1.35
CA ILE A 33 -12.67 12.80 1.14
C ILE A 33 -13.33 12.19 2.39
N ALA A 34 -12.64 11.33 3.14
CA ALA A 34 -13.15 10.79 4.40
C ALA A 34 -13.46 11.90 5.42
N ILE A 35 -12.56 12.88 5.56
CA ILE A 35 -12.79 14.05 6.43
C ILE A 35 -13.98 14.88 5.95
N LEU A 36 -14.17 15.02 4.63
CA LEU A 36 -15.33 15.72 4.07
C LEU A 36 -16.62 14.93 4.25
N LEU A 37 -16.57 13.60 4.22
CA LEU A 37 -17.71 12.71 4.35
C LEU A 37 -18.38 12.83 5.72
N GLU A 38 -17.58 13.03 6.78
CA GLU A 38 -18.09 13.31 8.13
C GLU A 38 -18.99 14.56 8.17
N LYS A 39 -18.69 15.55 7.32
CA LYS A 39 -19.42 16.82 7.26
C LYS A 39 -20.56 16.81 6.27
N ASN A 40 -20.44 16.04 5.19
CA ASN A 40 -21.44 15.96 4.14
C ASN A 40 -21.46 14.56 3.50
N PRO A 41 -22.54 13.77 3.69
CA PRO A 41 -22.63 12.42 3.14
C PRO A 41 -22.69 12.39 1.60
N ALA A 42 -22.93 13.52 0.93
CA ALA A 42 -22.93 13.61 -0.53
C ALA A 42 -21.56 13.28 -1.16
N TYR A 43 -20.48 13.26 -0.38
CA TYR A 43 -19.16 12.84 -0.85
C TYR A 43 -19.00 11.31 -0.95
N LEU A 44 -19.94 10.51 -0.44
CA LEU A 44 -19.86 9.04 -0.44
C LEU A 44 -19.59 8.44 -1.83
N PRO A 45 -20.29 8.87 -2.91
CA PRO A 45 -20.03 8.33 -4.24
C PRO A 45 -18.59 8.57 -4.73
N ILE A 46 -17.98 9.70 -4.33
CA ILE A 46 -16.60 10.03 -4.70
C ILE A 46 -15.63 9.14 -3.92
N PHE A 47 -15.89 8.93 -2.63
CA PHE A 47 -15.09 8.03 -1.80
C PHE A 47 -15.07 6.60 -2.37
N LEU A 48 -16.25 6.03 -2.65
CA LEU A 48 -16.38 4.68 -3.20
C LEU A 48 -15.71 4.53 -4.58
N ARG A 49 -15.76 5.58 -5.40
CA ARG A 49 -15.05 5.60 -6.68
C ARG A 49 -13.53 5.54 -6.47
N LEU A 50 -12.98 6.33 -5.56
CA LEU A 50 -11.56 6.34 -5.26
C LEU A 50 -11.08 5.03 -4.66
N GLU A 51 -11.89 4.37 -3.81
CA GLU A 51 -11.60 3.02 -3.32
C GLU A 51 -11.46 2.03 -4.48
N LYS A 52 -12.39 2.04 -5.42
CA LYS A 52 -12.34 1.18 -6.60
C LYS A 52 -11.12 1.47 -7.48
N GLU A 53 -10.76 2.74 -7.65
CA GLU A 53 -9.54 3.13 -8.38
C GLU A 53 -8.27 2.61 -7.68
N LEU A 54 -8.23 2.62 -6.34
CA LEU A 54 -7.13 2.07 -5.56
C LEU A 54 -7.03 0.54 -5.72
N GLU A 55 -8.17 -0.17 -5.65
CA GLU A 55 -8.22 -1.62 -5.85
C GLU A 55 -7.67 -2.03 -7.22
N ILE A 56 -8.06 -1.32 -8.28
CA ILE A 56 -7.58 -1.56 -9.65
C ILE A 56 -6.05 -1.42 -9.71
N GLU A 57 -5.48 -0.38 -9.10
CA GLU A 57 -4.03 -0.15 -9.15
C GLU A 57 -3.26 -1.21 -8.33
N GLN A 58 -3.79 -1.60 -7.18
CA GLN A 58 -3.25 -2.70 -6.38
C GLN A 58 -3.30 -4.04 -7.13
N GLU A 59 -4.38 -4.30 -7.88
CA GLU A 59 -4.51 -5.53 -8.67
C GLU A 59 -3.50 -5.58 -9.83
N LYS A 60 -3.25 -4.44 -10.50
CA LYS A 60 -2.17 -4.34 -11.49
C LYS A 60 -0.81 -4.64 -10.86
N ARG A 61 -0.51 -4.04 -9.71
CA ARG A 61 0.75 -4.28 -8.99
C ARG A 61 0.93 -5.75 -8.63
N LYS A 62 -0.10 -6.36 -8.03
CA LYS A 62 -0.12 -7.80 -7.72
C LYS A 62 0.10 -8.67 -8.96
N SER A 63 -0.48 -8.29 -10.10
CA SER A 63 -0.32 -9.00 -11.37
C SER A 63 1.12 -8.91 -11.90
N ILE A 64 1.74 -7.73 -11.80
CA ILE A 64 3.14 -7.52 -12.18
C ILE A 64 4.08 -8.30 -11.25
N GLU A 65 3.87 -8.21 -9.93
CA GLU A 65 4.65 -8.98 -8.95
C GLU A 65 4.53 -10.49 -9.20
N ARG A 66 3.32 -10.95 -9.53
CA ARG A 66 3.08 -12.34 -9.92
C ARG A 66 3.85 -12.70 -11.18
N ALA A 67 3.78 -11.88 -12.24
CA ALA A 67 4.51 -12.12 -13.49
C ALA A 67 6.03 -12.17 -13.26
N ARG A 68 6.57 -11.27 -12.43
CA ARG A 68 8.01 -11.24 -12.08
C ARG A 68 8.51 -12.56 -11.48
N ARG A 69 7.68 -13.28 -10.72
CA ARG A 69 8.04 -14.60 -10.16
C ARG A 69 8.23 -15.70 -11.20
N TYR A 70 7.64 -15.53 -12.39
CA TYR A 70 7.75 -16.48 -13.49
C TYR A 70 8.85 -16.10 -14.50
N LEU A 71 9.44 -14.91 -14.38
CA LEU A 71 10.56 -14.53 -15.22
C LEU A 71 11.83 -15.27 -14.75
N PRO A 72 12.58 -15.93 -15.65
CA PRO A 72 13.85 -16.53 -15.29
C PRO A 72 14.80 -15.43 -14.80
N ASN A 73 15.45 -15.65 -13.66
CA ASN A 73 16.53 -14.78 -13.21
C ASN A 73 17.57 -14.70 -14.34
N PRO A 74 17.91 -13.52 -14.88
CA PRO A 74 18.96 -13.43 -15.87
C PRO A 74 20.26 -13.96 -15.23
N PRO A 75 20.99 -14.87 -15.88
CA PRO A 75 22.29 -15.30 -15.39
C PRO A 75 23.22 -14.07 -15.36
N HIS A 76 23.83 -13.86 -14.19
CA HIS A 76 24.88 -12.87 -13.96
C HIS A 76 26.14 -13.18 -14.78
#